data_AF-A0A5J5B644-F1
#
_entry.id   AF-A0A5J5B644-F1
#
_cell.length_a   1.000
_cell.length_b   1.000
_cell.length_c   1.000
_cell.angle_alpha   90.00
_cell.angle_beta   90.00
_cell.angle_gamma   90.00
#
_symmetry.space_group_name_H-M   'P 1'
#
loop_
_entity.id
_entity.type
_entity.pdbx_description
1 polymer ?
#
loop_
_entity_poly.entity_id
_entity_poly.type
_entity_poly.pdbx_seq_one_letter_code
_entity_poly.pdbx_strand_id
1 'polypeptide(L)'
;MEGSLADELYSETLRLSNVNLGQTSTVNSKQCDSNDCDGDWWHEDGSSWADSNEELDKASDLDREWQKRRNQFHTIGYRDGLTAGKEASAQEGFIIGFKESVHVGYNWGLVRGVTSALSCLPDELKEMLLETQEKRNKLRGLYESVHSLSTADALKLFHDDILMNKSVEQSEEC
;
A
#
# COMPACT_ATOMS: atom_id res chain seq x y z
N MET A 1 17.23 -4.59 32.27
CA MET A 1 17.20 -5.06 30.87
C MET A 1 15.88 -4.56 30.32
N GLU A 2 15.83 -3.26 30.02
CA GLU A 2 14.61 -2.56 29.61
C GLU A 2 14.99 -1.69 28.42
N GLY A 3 14.90 -2.30 27.24
CA GLY A 3 14.71 -1.61 25.98
C GLY A 3 13.38 -2.09 25.44
N SER A 4 12.48 -1.16 25.11
CA SER A 4 11.24 -1.50 24.42
C SER A 4 11.61 -2.04 23.04
N LEU A 5 10.97 -3.14 22.60
CA LEU A 5 11.14 -3.69 21.26
C LEU A 5 10.87 -2.63 20.17
N ALA A 6 10.03 -1.63 20.47
CA ALA A 6 9.81 -0.48 19.62
C ALA A 6 11.08 0.38 19.44
N ASP A 7 11.86 0.58 20.49
CA ASP A 7 13.08 1.39 20.41
C ASP A 7 14.13 0.70 19.54
N GLU A 8 14.24 -0.63 19.60
CA GLU A 8 15.17 -1.40 18.76
C GLU A 8 14.77 -1.38 17.28
N LEU A 9 13.47 -1.46 16.97
CA LEU A 9 12.96 -1.50 15.60
C LEU A 9 12.92 -0.12 14.91
N TYR A 10 12.77 0.98 15.66
CA TYR A 10 12.57 2.32 15.09
C TYR A 10 13.77 3.26 15.24
N SER A 11 14.83 2.85 15.95
CA SER A 11 16.06 3.65 16.13
C SER A 11 16.72 4.08 14.83
N GLU A 12 16.62 3.25 13.78
CA GLU A 12 17.27 3.50 12.50
C GLU A 12 16.47 4.48 11.62
N THR A 13 15.13 4.36 11.66
CA THR A 13 14.21 5.23 10.92
C THR A 13 14.21 6.67 11.45
N LEU A 14 14.31 6.85 12.77
CA LEU A 14 14.37 8.16 13.42
C LEU A 14 15.65 8.95 13.11
N ARG A 15 16.73 8.25 12.76
CA ARG A 15 17.99 8.88 12.32
C ARG A 15 17.95 9.35 10.87
N LEU A 16 17.16 8.69 10.03
CA LEU A 16 17.01 9.02 8.61
C LEU A 16 16.07 10.21 8.35
N SER A 17 15.03 10.39 9.18
CA SER A 17 14.04 11.47 9.00
C SER A 17 14.58 12.88 9.27
N ASN A 18 15.64 13.01 10.08
CA ASN A 18 16.21 14.32 10.41
C ASN A 18 17.08 14.95 9.30
N VAL A 19 17.39 14.21 8.22
CA VAL A 19 18.32 14.68 7.18
C VAL A 19 17.62 15.35 5.99
N ASN A 20 16.30 15.19 5.81
CA ASN A 20 15.67 15.48 4.51
C ASN A 20 14.51 16.49 4.51
N LEU A 21 14.33 17.28 5.56
CA LEU A 21 13.28 18.30 5.58
C LEU A 21 13.74 19.61 4.91
N GLY A 22 13.80 19.58 3.58
CA GLY A 22 14.07 20.75 2.77
C GLY A 22 13.32 20.70 1.45
N GLN A 23 12.25 21.50 1.36
CA GLN A 23 11.60 22.01 0.14
C GLN A 23 10.37 21.25 -0.36
N THR A 24 9.22 21.83 -0.03
CA THR A 24 7.92 21.65 -0.68
C THR A 24 7.86 22.47 -1.97
N SER A 25 7.21 21.95 -3.01
CA SER A 25 6.42 22.79 -3.91
C SER A 25 5.36 21.98 -4.68
N THR A 26 4.15 22.50 -4.59
CA THR A 26 2.90 22.17 -5.26
C THR A 26 2.95 22.52 -6.76
N VAL A 27 2.22 21.79 -7.63
CA VAL A 27 1.29 22.31 -8.67
C VAL A 27 0.78 21.22 -9.65
N ASN A 28 -0.54 21.31 -9.86
CA ASN A 28 -1.49 20.77 -10.85
C ASN A 28 -1.07 19.87 -12.03
N SER A 29 -1.83 18.77 -12.15
CA SER A 29 -1.90 17.80 -13.26
C SER A 29 -2.70 18.35 -14.45
N LYS A 30 -2.15 18.24 -15.67
CA LYS A 30 -2.92 18.28 -16.92
C LYS A 30 -2.59 17.02 -17.73
N GLN A 31 -3.66 16.34 -18.11
CA GLN A 31 -3.71 15.09 -18.86
C GLN A 31 -3.54 15.40 -20.36
N CYS A 32 -2.69 14.65 -21.06
CA CYS A 32 -2.58 14.68 -22.52
C CYS A 32 -2.71 13.25 -23.05
N ASP A 33 -3.76 13.03 -23.85
CA ASP A 33 -4.07 11.76 -24.48
C ASP A 33 -3.13 11.50 -25.67
N SER A 34 -2.64 10.26 -25.76
CA SER A 34 -1.79 9.73 -26.84
C SER A 34 -2.68 9.27 -27.99
N ASN A 35 -2.41 9.76 -29.21
CA ASN A 35 -2.88 9.12 -30.44
C ASN A 35 -1.67 8.54 -31.16
N ASP A 36 -1.61 7.21 -31.17
CA ASP A 36 -0.69 6.41 -31.96
C ASP A 36 -1.12 6.43 -33.43
N CYS A 37 -0.17 6.63 -34.34
CA CYS A 37 -0.33 6.31 -35.75
C CYS A 37 0.93 5.57 -36.22
N ASP A 38 0.85 4.25 -36.17
CA ASP A 38 1.74 3.32 -36.85
C ASP A 38 1.66 3.48 -38.37
N GLY A 39 2.79 3.35 -39.05
CA GLY A 39 2.87 3.39 -40.50
C GLY A 39 4.27 3.10 -41.01
N ASP A 40 4.73 1.88 -40.80
CA ASP A 40 5.91 1.31 -41.47
C ASP A 40 5.69 1.27 -42.99
N TRP A 41 6.62 1.84 -43.76
CA TRP A 41 6.79 1.55 -45.19
C TRP A 41 8.28 1.56 -45.53
N TRP A 42 8.86 0.39 -45.76
CA TRP A 42 10.22 0.26 -46.25
C TRP A 42 10.27 -0.30 -47.68
N HIS A 43 11.32 0.14 -48.39
CA HIS A 43 11.91 -0.35 -49.66
C HIS A 43 11.23 0.20 -50.94
N GLU A 44 11.93 0.65 -51.98
CA GLU A 44 13.24 0.22 -52.50
C GLU A 44 13.73 1.17 -53.60
N ASP A 45 15.00 1.58 -53.58
CA ASP A 45 15.81 2.21 -54.64
C ASP A 45 17.10 2.66 -53.92
N GLY A 46 18.34 2.25 -54.21
CA GLY A 46 18.94 1.68 -55.39
C GLY A 46 20.37 2.23 -55.46
N SER A 47 21.38 1.38 -55.24
CA SER A 47 22.78 1.56 -55.68
C SER A 47 23.54 2.87 -55.33
N SER A 48 24.61 2.76 -54.54
CA SER A 48 25.98 3.06 -55.00
C SER A 48 26.97 2.94 -53.84
N TRP A 49 28.00 2.12 -54.00
CA TRP A 49 29.14 2.08 -53.08
C TRP A 49 29.95 3.37 -53.26
N ALA A 50 29.66 4.38 -52.45
CA ALA A 50 30.44 5.60 -52.35
C ALA A 50 31.08 5.67 -50.96
N ASP A 51 32.27 5.11 -50.89
CA ASP A 51 33.32 5.34 -49.90
C ASP A 51 33.70 6.83 -49.87
N SER A 52 32.84 7.70 -49.30
CA SER A 52 33.10 9.12 -48.95
C SER A 52 31.88 9.81 -48.31
N ASN A 53 31.28 9.27 -47.23
CA ASN A 53 30.43 10.08 -46.32
C ASN A 53 30.18 9.46 -44.92
N GLU A 54 30.91 8.40 -44.55
CA GLU A 54 30.63 7.62 -43.34
C GLU A 54 30.67 8.46 -42.04
N GLU A 55 31.39 9.58 -42.04
CA GLU A 55 31.52 10.48 -40.88
C GLU A 55 30.32 11.43 -40.71
N LEU A 56 29.68 11.85 -41.82
CA LEU A 56 28.53 12.77 -41.83
C LEU A 56 27.22 12.01 -41.53
N ASP A 57 27.09 10.77 -42.02
CA ASP A 57 26.00 9.87 -41.66
C ASP A 57 26.09 9.38 -40.21
N LYS A 58 27.30 9.13 -39.68
CA LYS A 58 27.46 8.85 -38.25
C LYS A 58 27.03 10.00 -37.36
N ALA A 59 27.31 11.26 -37.75
CA ALA A 59 26.91 12.42 -36.95
C ALA A 59 25.37 12.59 -36.91
N SER A 60 24.69 12.36 -38.03
CA SER A 60 23.22 12.42 -38.10
C SER A 60 22.54 11.24 -37.38
N ASP A 61 23.16 10.06 -37.43
CA ASP A 61 22.73 8.88 -36.68
C ASP A 61 22.88 9.08 -35.18
N LEU A 62 23.99 9.68 -34.74
CA LEU A 62 24.20 10.04 -33.35
C LEU A 62 23.15 11.05 -32.87
N ASP A 63 22.88 12.11 -33.63
CA ASP A 63 21.86 13.12 -33.27
C ASP A 63 20.45 12.51 -33.15
N ARG A 64 20.07 11.64 -34.10
CA ARG A 64 18.82 10.88 -34.05
C ARG A 64 18.73 10.01 -32.79
N GLU A 65 19.81 9.30 -32.47
CA GLU A 65 19.91 8.44 -31.29
C GLU A 65 19.91 9.25 -29.97
N TRP A 66 20.45 10.47 -29.97
CA TRP A 66 20.40 11.41 -28.85
C TRP A 66 18.98 11.95 -28.64
N GLN A 67 18.28 12.40 -29.70
CA GLN A 67 16.89 12.84 -29.62
C GLN A 67 15.98 11.73 -29.08
N LYS A 68 16.16 10.49 -29.57
CA LYS A 68 15.38 9.33 -29.11
C LYS A 68 15.58 9.07 -27.62
N ARG A 69 16.83 9.05 -27.14
CA ARG A 69 17.12 8.90 -25.71
C ARG A 69 16.61 10.08 -24.88
N ARG A 70 16.75 11.31 -25.36
CA ARG A 70 16.22 12.49 -24.66
C ARG A 70 14.71 12.38 -24.49
N ASN A 71 13.97 12.06 -25.56
CA ASN A 71 12.52 11.93 -25.49
C ASN A 71 12.07 10.79 -24.58
N GLN A 72 12.82 9.69 -24.53
CA GLN A 72 12.52 8.56 -23.65
C GLN A 72 12.85 8.85 -22.17
N PHE A 73 14.00 9.46 -21.88
CA PHE A 73 14.55 9.52 -20.52
C PHE A 73 14.41 10.88 -19.82
N HIS A 74 14.09 11.97 -20.52
CA HIS A 74 14.08 13.33 -19.92
C HIS A 74 13.06 13.51 -18.78
N THR A 75 12.01 12.70 -18.73
CA THR A 75 10.97 12.77 -17.67
C THR A 75 11.00 11.61 -16.70
N ILE A 76 11.91 10.64 -16.88
CA ILE A 76 11.91 9.40 -16.07
C ILE A 76 12.14 9.71 -14.61
N GLY A 77 13.11 10.57 -14.26
CA GLY A 77 13.34 10.95 -12.86
C GLY A 77 12.14 11.65 -12.20
N TYR A 78 11.37 12.43 -12.96
CA TYR A 78 10.15 13.08 -12.46
C TYR A 78 9.02 12.07 -12.22
N ARG A 79 8.81 11.14 -13.17
CA ARG A 79 7.82 10.07 -13.04
C ARG A 79 8.18 9.14 -11.87
N ASP A 80 9.45 8.79 -11.75
CA ASP A 80 9.96 7.93 -10.68
C ASP A 80 9.82 8.62 -9.31
N GLY A 81 10.19 9.90 -9.21
CA GLY A 81 9.99 10.69 -7.98
C GLY A 81 8.51 10.82 -7.57
N LEU A 82 7.59 10.97 -8.53
CA LEU A 82 6.15 10.96 -8.27
C LEU A 82 5.66 9.61 -7.74
N THR A 83 6.11 8.50 -8.35
CA THR A 83 5.76 7.16 -7.91
C THR A 83 6.33 6.87 -6.52
N ALA A 84 7.61 7.17 -6.30
CA ALA A 84 8.29 7.01 -5.03
C ALA A 84 7.64 7.84 -3.91
N GLY A 85 7.24 9.08 -4.20
CA GLY A 85 6.55 9.93 -3.23
C GLY A 85 5.15 9.40 -2.85
N LYS A 86 4.39 8.91 -3.83
CA LYS A 86 3.09 8.26 -3.58
C LYS A 86 3.25 6.99 -2.75
N GLU A 87 4.25 6.19 -3.08
CA GLU A 87 4.54 4.96 -2.35
C GLU A 87 4.97 5.25 -0.91
N ALA A 88 5.87 6.22 -0.69
CA ALA A 88 6.30 6.62 0.64
C ALA A 88 5.14 7.10 1.52
N SER A 89 4.24 7.93 0.96
CA SER A 89 3.04 8.39 1.69
C SER A 89 2.06 7.24 1.99
N ALA A 90 1.88 6.30 1.04
CA ALA A 90 1.06 5.12 1.27
C ALA A 90 1.63 4.19 2.36
N GLN A 91 2.96 4.05 2.44
CA GLN A 91 3.64 3.29 3.48
C GLN A 91 3.44 3.92 4.87
N GLU A 92 3.58 5.24 4.99
CA GLU A 92 3.32 5.95 6.25
C GLU A 92 1.88 5.74 6.73
N GLY A 93 0.90 5.93 5.84
CA GLY A 93 -0.51 5.68 6.14
C GLY A 93 -0.79 4.23 6.55
N PHE A 94 -0.13 3.27 5.91
CA PHE A 94 -0.24 1.86 6.28
C PHE A 94 0.33 1.58 7.67
N ILE A 95 1.51 2.11 8.00
CA ILE A 95 2.13 1.91 9.32
C ILE A 95 1.24 2.45 10.44
N ILE A 96 0.66 3.63 10.26
CA ILE A 96 -0.27 4.24 11.23
C ILE A 96 -1.52 3.37 11.37
N GLY A 97 -2.17 3.03 10.25
CA GLY A 97 -3.36 2.19 10.28
C GLY A 97 -3.10 0.79 10.85
N PHE A 98 -1.93 0.22 10.62
CA PHE A 98 -1.50 -1.05 11.21
C PHE A 98 -1.35 -0.90 12.73
N LYS A 99 -0.65 0.13 13.21
CA LYS A 99 -0.48 0.38 14.65
C LYS A 99 -1.82 0.51 15.38
N GLU A 100 -2.78 1.22 14.79
CA GLU A 100 -4.12 1.40 15.34
C GLU A 100 -4.96 0.10 15.31
N SER A 101 -4.87 -0.66 14.22
CA SER A 101 -5.74 -1.84 13.99
C SER A 101 -5.26 -3.13 14.63
N VAL A 102 -3.95 -3.31 14.86
CA VAL A 102 -3.37 -4.58 15.32
C VAL A 102 -4.01 -5.08 16.60
N HIS A 103 -4.20 -4.21 17.59
CA HIS A 103 -4.71 -4.66 18.89
C HIS A 103 -6.18 -5.12 18.80
N VAL A 104 -7.02 -4.31 18.13
CA VAL A 104 -8.44 -4.61 17.94
C VAL A 104 -8.62 -5.85 17.05
N GLY A 105 -7.88 -5.92 15.94
CA GLY A 105 -7.89 -7.05 15.03
C GLY A 105 -7.45 -8.35 15.69
N TYR A 106 -6.41 -8.31 16.53
CA TYR A 106 -5.96 -9.47 17.30
C TYR A 106 -7.04 -9.98 18.26
N ASN A 107 -7.64 -9.08 19.06
CA ASN A 107 -8.69 -9.45 20.01
C ASN A 107 -9.92 -10.04 19.29
N TRP A 108 -10.31 -9.45 18.16
CA TRP A 108 -11.42 -9.96 17.35
C TRP A 108 -11.14 -11.36 16.79
N GLY A 109 -9.94 -11.55 16.23
CA GLY A 109 -9.49 -12.86 15.74
C GLY A 109 -9.43 -13.91 16.84
N LEU A 110 -8.98 -13.54 18.05
CA LEU A 110 -8.92 -14.43 19.21
C LEU A 110 -10.31 -14.92 19.61
N VAL A 111 -11.28 -14.02 19.77
CA VAL A 111 -12.65 -14.38 20.15
C VAL A 111 -13.27 -15.29 19.08
N ARG A 112 -13.11 -14.95 17.80
CA ARG A 112 -13.63 -15.76 16.69
C ARG A 112 -12.96 -17.14 16.64
N GLY A 113 -11.65 -17.22 16.84
CA GLY A 113 -10.91 -18.48 16.86
C GLY A 113 -11.29 -19.38 18.02
N VAL A 114 -11.33 -18.85 19.24
CA VAL A 114 -11.69 -19.61 20.45
C VAL A 114 -13.12 -20.12 20.37
N THR A 115 -14.07 -19.26 19.96
CA THR A 115 -15.47 -19.67 19.82
C THR A 115 -15.67 -20.71 18.73
N SER A 116 -14.94 -20.61 17.61
CA SER A 116 -14.95 -21.62 16.54
C SER A 116 -14.36 -22.95 16.98
N ALA A 117 -13.22 -22.92 17.67
CA ALA A 117 -12.60 -24.15 18.18
C ALA A 117 -13.54 -24.86 19.16
N LEU A 118 -14.17 -24.10 20.05
CA LEU A 118 -15.13 -24.63 21.02
C LEU A 118 -16.42 -25.10 20.36
N SER A 119 -16.91 -24.46 19.29
CA SER A 119 -18.10 -24.94 18.57
C SER A 119 -17.85 -26.24 17.82
N CYS A 120 -16.62 -26.48 17.35
CA CYS A 120 -16.21 -27.70 16.66
C CYS A 120 -15.99 -28.91 17.57
N LEU A 121 -15.93 -28.75 18.90
CA LEU A 121 -15.75 -29.87 19.82
C LEU A 121 -16.98 -30.81 19.84
N PRO A 122 -16.78 -32.12 20.07
CA PRO A 122 -17.88 -33.04 20.38
C PRO A 122 -18.65 -32.60 21.63
N ASP A 123 -19.94 -32.92 21.69
CA ASP A 123 -20.78 -32.50 22.80
C ASP A 123 -20.27 -33.06 24.12
N GLU A 124 -19.78 -34.31 24.17
CA GLU A 124 -19.21 -34.93 25.37
C GLU A 124 -18.02 -34.14 25.94
N LEU A 125 -17.14 -33.62 25.08
CA LEU A 125 -16.01 -32.79 25.50
C LEU A 125 -16.47 -31.39 25.93
N LYS A 126 -17.44 -30.81 25.22
CA LYS A 126 -18.06 -29.55 25.65
C LYS A 126 -18.71 -29.72 27.02
N GLU A 127 -19.27 -30.89 27.30
CA GLU A 127 -19.90 -31.15 28.58
C GLU A 127 -18.92 -31.23 29.73
N MET A 128 -17.78 -31.87 29.48
CA MET A 128 -16.69 -32.01 30.44
C MET A 128 -15.96 -30.69 30.69
N LEU A 129 -15.77 -29.86 29.66
CA LEU A 129 -15.11 -28.55 29.79
C LEU A 129 -16.04 -27.48 30.37
N LEU A 130 -17.34 -27.54 30.05
CA LEU A 130 -18.36 -26.60 30.49
C LEU A 130 -19.45 -27.33 31.26
N GLU A 131 -19.23 -27.50 32.56
CA GLU A 131 -20.14 -28.22 33.47
C GLU A 131 -21.55 -27.64 33.49
N THR A 132 -21.69 -26.32 33.30
CA THR A 132 -22.99 -25.63 33.37
C THR A 132 -23.60 -25.42 31.97
N GLN A 133 -24.86 -25.82 31.80
CA GLN A 133 -25.61 -25.59 30.56
C GLN A 133 -25.71 -24.11 30.17
N GLU A 134 -25.80 -23.21 31.16
CA GLU A 134 -25.82 -21.77 30.94
C GLU A 134 -24.55 -21.27 30.23
N LYS A 135 -23.36 -21.77 30.63
CA LYS A 135 -22.08 -21.38 30.00
C LYS A 135 -22.03 -21.82 28.55
N ARG A 136 -22.54 -23.02 28.24
CA ARG A 136 -22.63 -23.53 26.86
C ARG A 136 -23.56 -22.67 26.00
N ASN A 137 -24.72 -22.29 26.54
CA ASN A 137 -25.66 -21.42 25.85
C ASN A 137 -25.05 -20.04 25.57
N LYS A 138 -24.36 -19.44 26.56
CA LYS A 138 -23.65 -18.16 26.37
C LYS A 138 -22.57 -18.26 25.29
N LEU A 139 -21.81 -19.35 25.28
CA LEU A 139 -20.74 -19.54 24.30
C LEU A 139 -21.27 -19.73 22.88
N ARG A 140 -22.37 -20.50 22.72
CA ARG A 140 -23.08 -20.61 21.46
C ARG A 140 -23.61 -19.26 20.98
N GLY A 141 -24.24 -18.48 21.86
CA GLY A 141 -24.71 -17.14 21.52
C GLY A 141 -23.57 -16.21 21.10
N LEU A 142 -22.41 -16.30 21.76
CA LEU A 142 -21.21 -15.55 21.38
C LEU A 142 -20.68 -16.00 20.01
N TYR A 143 -20.60 -17.31 19.75
CA TYR A 143 -20.21 -17.84 18.44
C TYR A 143 -21.12 -17.30 17.34
N GLU A 144 -22.44 -17.40 17.51
CA GLU A 144 -23.42 -16.90 16.54
C GLU A 144 -23.30 -15.39 16.33
N SER A 145 -23.14 -14.61 17.40
CA SER A 145 -22.98 -13.14 17.31
C SER A 145 -21.68 -12.71 16.64
N VAL A 146 -20.59 -13.45 16.80
CA VAL A 146 -19.28 -13.11 16.22
C VAL A 146 -19.19 -13.54 14.75
N HIS A 147 -19.89 -14.61 14.39
CA HIS A 147 -19.94 -15.16 13.03
C HIS A 147 -21.04 -14.55 12.16
N SER A 148 -22.06 -13.93 12.76
CA SER A 148 -23.05 -13.15 12.00
C SER A 148 -22.44 -11.92 11.35
N LEU A 149 -21.35 -11.38 11.93
CA LEU A 149 -20.64 -10.23 11.39
C LEU A 149 -19.57 -10.67 10.37
N SER A 150 -19.67 -10.18 9.14
CA SER A 150 -18.65 -10.40 8.10
C SER A 150 -17.32 -9.73 8.48
N THR A 151 -16.21 -10.24 7.94
CA THR A 151 -14.90 -9.57 8.07
C THR A 151 -14.91 -8.17 7.44
N ALA A 152 -15.62 -8.00 6.31
CA ALA A 152 -15.74 -6.71 5.64
C ALA A 152 -16.57 -5.72 6.47
N ASP A 153 -17.68 -6.18 7.04
CA ASP A 153 -18.52 -5.34 7.89
C ASP A 153 -17.82 -4.96 9.19
N ALA A 154 -17.07 -5.90 9.79
CA ALA A 154 -16.25 -5.62 10.97
C ALA A 154 -15.18 -4.56 10.68
N LEU A 155 -14.52 -4.62 9.52
CA LEU A 155 -13.54 -3.61 9.11
C LEU A 155 -14.19 -2.25 8.89
N LYS A 156 -15.41 -2.22 8.32
CA LYS A 156 -16.17 -0.98 8.15
C LYS A 156 -16.56 -0.36 9.49
N LEU A 157 -17.07 -1.15 10.43
CA LEU A 157 -17.38 -0.69 11.78
C LEU A 157 -16.15 -0.12 12.50
N PHE A 158 -15.00 -0.76 12.35
CA PHE A 158 -13.73 -0.26 12.89
C PHE A 158 -13.33 1.08 12.28
N HIS A 159 -13.49 1.24 10.96
CA HIS A 159 -13.22 2.51 10.30
C HIS A 159 -14.17 3.62 10.79
N ASP A 160 -15.47 3.31 10.87
CA ASP A 160 -16.49 4.24 11.35
C ASP A 160 -16.23 4.67 12.81
N ASP A 161 -15.78 3.74 13.67
CA ASP A 161 -15.37 4.01 15.06
C ASP A 161 -14.17 4.97 15.13
N ILE A 162 -13.13 4.75 14.30
CA ILE A 162 -11.99 5.66 14.20
C ILE A 162 -12.45 7.07 13.79
N LEU A 163 -13.34 7.19 12.80
CA LEU A 163 -13.85 8.49 12.36
C LEU A 163 -14.63 9.20 13.46
N MET A 164 -15.44 8.46 14.22
CA MET A 164 -16.19 9.00 15.35
C MET A 164 -15.25 9.50 16.45
N ASN A 165 -14.26 8.71 16.86
CA ASN A 165 -13.30 9.09 17.90
C ASN A 165 -12.50 10.35 17.51
N LYS A 166 -12.10 10.46 16.24
CA LYS A 166 -11.43 11.67 15.73
C LYS A 166 -12.31 12.92 15.78
N SER A 167 -13.62 12.77 15.57
CA SER A 167 -14.56 13.91 15.64
C SER A 167 -14.81 14.41 17.06
N VAL A 168 -14.71 13.51 18.05
CA VAL A 168 -14.86 13.82 19.47
C VAL A 168 -13.64 14.59 19.98
N GLU A 169 -12.43 14.15 19.66
CA GLU A 169 -11.18 14.82 20.06
C GLU A 169 -11.12 16.27 19.56
N GLN A 170 -11.56 16.53 18.33
CA GLN A 170 -11.60 17.88 17.76
C GLN A 170 -12.63 18.82 18.42
N SER A 171 -13.65 18.25 19.07
CA SER A 171 -14.69 19.03 19.77
C SER A 171 -14.31 19.37 21.21
N GLU A 172 -13.39 18.62 21.81
CA GLU A 172 -12.89 18.84 23.17
C GLU A 172 -11.70 19.82 23.23
N GLU A 173 -11.04 20.09 22.10
CA GLU A 173 -9.96 21.08 21.98
C GLU A 173 -10.44 22.51 21.66
N CYS A 174 -11.76 22.77 21.62
CA CYS A 174 -12.35 24.09 21.35
C CYS A 174 -12.90 24.80 22.59
#